data_AF-A0A5C8S3R0-F1
#
_entry.id   AF-A0A5C8S3R0-F1
#
_cell.length_a   1.000
_cell.length_b   1.000
_cell.length_c   1.000
_cell.angle_alpha   90.00
_cell.angle_beta   90.00
_cell.angle_gamma   90.00
#
_symmetry.space_group_name_H-M   'P 1'
#
loop_
_entity.id
_entity.type
_entity.pdbx_description
1 polymer ?
#
loop_
_entity_poly.entity_id
_entity_poly.type
_entity_poly.pdbx_seq_one_letter_code
_entity_poly.pdbx_strand_id
1 'polypeptide(L)'
;MKTMPFAGRIRAVVAATALSSLGACASLPRTPYTASESAAAEVAGIPGARIFADVPLERYATFMGTRPPRSRPFTYLALSGGGGDGAYGAGVLNGWSAAGTRPEFSLVSGVSTGALIAPFAFLGAAYDPVLTEIYTSG
;
A
#
# COMPACT_ATOMS: atom_id res chain seq x y z
N MET A 1 -40.08 -38.63 19.60
CA MET A 1 -39.34 -38.14 18.42
C MET A 1 -38.63 -36.86 18.84
N LYS A 2 -37.34 -36.93 19.22
CA LYS A 2 -36.59 -35.80 19.82
C LYS A 2 -35.88 -35.08 18.67
N THR A 3 -36.35 -33.89 18.32
CA THR A 3 -35.74 -33.03 17.29
C THR A 3 -34.36 -32.56 17.79
N MET A 4 -33.29 -33.08 17.21
CA MET A 4 -31.94 -32.50 17.28
C MET A 4 -31.53 -32.13 15.85
N PRO A 5 -30.53 -31.27 15.60
CA PRO A 5 -30.08 -30.05 16.26
C PRO A 5 -29.69 -29.03 15.15
N PHE A 6 -30.62 -28.69 14.25
CA PHE A 6 -30.30 -27.98 13.00
C PHE A 6 -29.64 -26.61 13.25
N ALA A 7 -30.15 -25.86 14.23
CA ALA A 7 -29.57 -24.59 14.64
C ALA A 7 -28.15 -24.72 15.26
N GLY A 8 -27.87 -25.82 15.94
CA GLY A 8 -26.53 -26.09 16.50
C GLY A 8 -25.49 -26.37 15.41
N ARG A 9 -25.89 -27.10 14.35
CA ARG A 9 -25.04 -27.36 13.19
C ARG A 9 -24.74 -26.08 12.39
N ILE A 10 -25.74 -25.22 12.20
CA ILE A 10 -25.54 -23.91 11.53
C ILE A 10 -24.56 -23.03 12.32
N ARG A 11 -24.72 -22.93 13.65
CA ARG A 11 -23.80 -22.15 14.50
C ARG A 11 -22.38 -22.68 14.45
N ALA A 12 -22.21 -24.00 14.45
CA ALA A 12 -20.89 -24.63 14.34
C ALA A 12 -20.23 -24.34 12.99
N VAL A 13 -20.98 -24.41 11.89
CA VAL A 13 -20.47 -24.08 10.54
C VAL A 13 -20.09 -22.61 10.44
N VAL A 14 -20.93 -21.69 10.91
CA VAL A 14 -20.63 -20.25 10.91
C VAL A 14 -19.37 -19.94 11.74
N ALA A 15 -19.24 -20.55 12.92
CA ALA A 15 -18.06 -20.38 13.77
C ALA A 15 -16.80 -20.94 13.10
N ALA A 16 -16.87 -22.11 12.47
CA ALA A 16 -15.74 -22.71 11.77
C ALA A 16 -15.29 -21.87 10.55
N THR A 17 -16.25 -21.33 9.78
CA THR A 17 -15.95 -20.44 8.65
C THR A 17 -15.33 -19.12 9.12
N ALA A 18 -15.85 -18.53 10.21
CA ALA A 18 -15.28 -17.32 10.81
C ALA A 18 -13.88 -17.54 11.39
N LEU A 19 -13.60 -18.73 11.95
CA LEU A 19 -12.25 -19.08 12.41
C LEU A 19 -11.27 -19.26 11.24
N SER A 20 -11.75 -19.85 10.14
CA SER A 20 -10.95 -20.08 8.95
C SER A 20 -10.58 -18.78 8.22
N SER A 21 -11.44 -17.76 8.24
CA SER A 21 -11.16 -16.46 7.62
C SER A 21 -10.12 -15.62 8.38
N LEU A 22 -9.88 -15.90 9.67
CA LEU A 22 -8.85 -15.22 10.47
C LEU A 22 -7.42 -15.59 10.05
N GLY A 23 -7.22 -16.76 9.43
CA GLY A 23 -5.89 -17.23 8.98
C GLY A 23 -5.51 -16.84 7.56
N ALA A 24 -6.41 -16.22 6.79
CA ALA A 24 -6.26 -16.04 5.35
C ALA A 24 -5.06 -15.14 4.94
N CYS A 25 -4.67 -14.19 5.80
CA CYS A 25 -3.54 -13.28 5.54
C CYS A 25 -2.18 -13.77 6.06
N ALA A 26 -2.12 -14.94 6.71
CA ALA A 26 -0.91 -15.47 7.36
C ALA A 26 -0.44 -16.82 6.76
N SER A 27 -0.92 -17.18 5.57
CA SER A 27 -0.89 -18.55 5.04
C SER A 27 0.45 -19.02 4.48
N LEU A 28 1.40 -18.13 4.20
CA LEU A 28 2.72 -18.51 3.67
C LEU A 28 3.78 -18.40 4.77
N PRO A 29 4.53 -19.49 5.07
CA PRO A 29 5.69 -19.43 5.96
C PRO A 29 6.67 -18.40 5.42
N ARG A 30 6.98 -17.36 6.22
CA ARG A 30 8.10 -16.48 5.88
C ARG A 30 9.41 -17.19 6.16
N THR A 31 10.42 -16.93 5.35
CA THR A 31 11.80 -17.30 5.68
C THR A 31 12.13 -16.69 7.05
N PRO A 32 12.55 -17.50 8.03
CA PRO A 32 12.90 -16.98 9.35
C PRO A 32 14.09 -16.01 9.22
N TYR A 33 14.05 -14.93 9.98
CA TYR A 33 15.12 -13.94 10.05
C TYR A 33 15.27 -13.46 11.50
N THR A 34 16.49 -13.06 11.84
CA THR A 34 16.89 -12.49 13.13
C THR A 34 16.56 -11.00 13.20
N ALA A 35 16.47 -10.47 14.41
CA ALA A 35 16.30 -9.02 14.61
C ALA A 35 17.44 -8.21 13.94
N SER A 36 18.67 -8.73 13.96
CA SER A 36 19.83 -8.13 13.29
C SER A 36 19.68 -8.11 11.77
N GLU A 37 19.18 -9.18 11.16
CA GLU A 37 18.93 -9.21 9.71
C GLU A 37 17.82 -8.23 9.31
N SER A 38 16.75 -8.12 10.11
CA SER A 38 15.69 -7.14 9.88
C SER A 38 16.18 -5.69 9.95
N ALA A 39 17.07 -5.41 10.91
CA ALA A 39 17.66 -4.09 11.12
C ALA A 39 18.67 -3.72 10.03
N ALA A 40 19.39 -4.71 9.49
CA ALA A 40 20.35 -4.52 8.40
C ALA A 40 19.72 -4.60 6.99
N ALA A 41 18.44 -4.97 6.87
CA ALA A 41 17.78 -5.14 5.58
C ALA A 41 17.55 -3.82 4.84
N GLU A 42 18.13 -3.72 3.64
CA GLU A 42 18.03 -2.58 2.73
C GLU A 42 17.36 -2.96 1.40
N VAL A 43 16.89 -1.94 0.67
CA VAL A 43 16.41 -2.12 -0.71
C VAL A 43 17.63 -2.22 -1.62
N ALA A 44 17.75 -3.32 -2.36
CA ALA A 44 18.89 -3.55 -3.25
C ALA A 44 19.06 -2.38 -4.23
N GLY A 45 20.27 -1.79 -4.25
CA GLY A 45 20.59 -0.65 -5.11
C GLY A 45 20.05 0.70 -4.66
N ILE A 46 19.31 0.78 -3.53
CA ILE A 46 18.73 2.02 -3.01
C ILE A 46 19.04 2.13 -1.50
N PRO A 47 20.30 2.42 -1.12
CA PRO A 47 20.68 2.54 0.27
C PRO A 47 19.91 3.68 0.95
N GLY A 48 19.48 3.46 2.19
CA GLY A 48 18.72 4.46 2.95
C GLY A 48 17.29 4.71 2.46
N ALA A 49 16.71 3.86 1.60
CA ALA A 49 15.31 3.99 1.14
C ALA A 49 14.26 3.65 2.22
N ARG A 50 14.67 3.00 3.31
CA ARG A 50 13.80 2.51 4.38
C ARG A 50 14.09 3.23 5.68
N ILE A 51 13.03 3.66 6.36
CA ILE A 51 13.05 4.08 7.75
C ILE A 51 11.90 3.41 8.48
N PHE A 52 12.07 3.11 9.77
CA PHE A 52 10.98 2.60 10.60
C PHE A 52 10.05 3.74 11.03
N ALA A 53 8.76 3.45 11.22
CA ALA A 53 7.77 4.46 11.60
C ALA A 53 7.86 4.87 13.08
N ASP A 54 8.57 4.10 13.91
CA ASP A 54 8.77 4.31 15.35
C ASP A 54 10.07 5.04 15.70
N VAL A 55 10.81 5.52 14.70
CA VAL A 55 11.98 6.38 14.95
C VAL A 55 11.56 7.72 15.58
N PRO A 56 12.45 8.39 16.33
CA PRO A 56 12.22 9.76 16.76
C PRO A 56 11.94 10.71 15.58
N LEU A 57 11.13 11.74 15.81
CA LEU A 57 10.69 12.68 14.78
C LEU A 57 11.87 13.36 14.06
N GLU A 58 12.97 13.60 14.76
CA GLU A 58 14.19 14.22 14.22
C GLU A 58 14.82 13.34 13.14
N ARG A 59 14.79 12.01 13.34
CA ARG A 59 15.26 11.04 12.34
C ARG A 59 14.33 11.00 11.14
N TYR A 60 13.02 11.10 11.36
CA TYR A 60 12.04 11.19 10.28
C TYR A 60 12.21 12.47 9.44
N ALA A 61 12.42 13.61 10.09
CA ALA A 61 12.66 14.89 9.43
C ALA A 61 13.96 14.88 8.60
N THR A 62 15.00 14.23 9.10
CA THR A 62 16.26 14.03 8.37
C THR A 62 16.05 13.16 7.13
N PHE A 63 15.27 12.08 7.25
CA PHE A 63 14.97 11.15 6.15
C PHE A 63 14.14 11.78 5.04
N MET A 64 13.13 12.58 5.37
CA MET A 64 12.36 13.32 4.35
C MET A 64 13.16 14.43 3.64
N GLY A 65 14.41 14.65 4.08
CA GLY A 65 15.31 15.64 3.51
C GLY A 65 14.92 17.08 3.82
N THR A 66 15.76 18.01 3.40
CA THR A 66 15.41 19.43 3.38
C THR A 66 14.27 19.65 2.40
N ARG A 67 13.17 20.27 2.88
CA ARG A 67 12.04 20.71 2.05
C ARG A 67 12.55 21.30 0.72
N PRO A 68 12.00 20.91 -0.44
CA PRO A 68 12.40 21.49 -1.71
C PRO A 68 12.32 23.03 -1.61
N PRO A 69 13.21 23.76 -2.32
CA PRO A 69 13.27 25.21 -2.23
C PRO A 69 11.86 25.81 -2.38
N ARG A 70 11.57 26.87 -1.62
CA ARG A 70 10.27 27.57 -1.53
C ARG A 70 9.69 28.04 -2.89
N SER A 71 10.40 27.84 -3.98
CA SER A 71 10.03 28.20 -5.35
C SER A 71 8.90 27.36 -5.94
N ARG A 72 8.48 26.23 -5.33
CA ARG A 72 7.31 25.46 -5.78
C ARG A 72 6.33 25.16 -4.63
N PRO A 73 5.01 25.12 -4.89
CA PRO A 73 4.03 24.63 -3.93
C PRO A 73 4.36 23.19 -3.50
N PHE A 74 4.23 22.91 -2.21
CA PHE A 74 4.37 21.55 -1.71
C PHE A 74 3.06 20.79 -1.93
N THR A 75 3.04 19.85 -2.87
CA THR A 75 1.86 19.06 -3.19
C THR A 75 1.98 17.67 -2.58
N TYR A 76 1.01 17.30 -1.75
CA TYR A 76 0.95 15.98 -1.11
C TYR A 76 -0.24 15.18 -1.62
N LEU A 77 0.01 13.95 -2.04
CA LEU A 77 -1.02 12.97 -2.41
C LEU A 77 -1.03 11.83 -1.39
N ALA A 78 -2.20 11.56 -0.79
CA ALA A 78 -2.40 10.44 0.12
C ALA A 78 -3.36 9.43 -0.52
N LEU A 79 -2.90 8.18 -0.68
CA LEU A 79 -3.64 7.11 -1.36
C LEU A 79 -4.09 6.04 -0.36
N SER A 80 -5.39 5.85 -0.23
CA SER A 80 -5.95 4.78 0.60
C SER A 80 -5.79 3.40 -0.05
N GLY A 81 -6.08 2.35 0.72
CA GLY A 81 -6.29 1.00 0.18
C GLY A 81 -7.64 0.87 -0.54
N GLY A 82 -7.87 -0.29 -1.15
CA GLY A 82 -9.14 -0.59 -1.84
C GLY A 82 -9.18 -1.91 -2.63
N GLY A 83 -8.13 -2.75 -2.57
CA GLY A 83 -8.06 -3.96 -3.38
C GLY A 83 -8.07 -3.64 -4.88
N GLY A 84 -8.97 -4.30 -5.62
CA GLY A 84 -9.19 -4.10 -7.06
C GLY A 84 -9.73 -2.71 -7.42
N ASP A 85 -10.33 -1.98 -6.47
CA ASP A 85 -10.81 -0.61 -6.69
C ASP A 85 -9.66 0.39 -6.89
N GLY A 86 -8.39 -0.06 -6.81
CA GLY A 86 -7.23 0.72 -7.23
C GLY A 86 -7.31 1.21 -8.68
N ALA A 87 -8.09 0.54 -9.54
CA ALA A 87 -8.41 1.01 -10.89
C ALA A 87 -9.01 2.41 -10.91
N TYR A 88 -9.83 2.78 -9.90
CA TYR A 88 -10.35 4.14 -9.77
C TYR A 88 -9.22 5.16 -9.52
N GLY A 89 -8.31 4.85 -8.60
CA GLY A 89 -7.15 5.70 -8.30
C GLY A 89 -6.23 5.87 -9.50
N ALA A 90 -5.94 4.78 -10.23
CA ALA A 90 -5.19 4.82 -11.48
C ALA A 90 -5.92 5.67 -12.55
N GLY A 91 -7.24 5.50 -12.69
CA GLY A 91 -8.06 6.29 -13.60
C GLY A 91 -8.04 7.79 -13.31
N VAL A 92 -8.09 8.19 -12.04
CA VAL A 92 -7.97 9.61 -11.64
C VAL A 92 -6.61 10.18 -12.05
N LEU A 93 -5.52 9.44 -11.77
CA LEU A 93 -4.16 9.87 -12.14
C LEU A 93 -3.99 10.02 -13.65
N ASN A 94 -4.45 9.03 -14.42
CA ASN A 94 -4.41 9.06 -15.89
C ASN A 94 -5.28 10.18 -16.46
N GLY A 95 -6.47 10.39 -15.88
CA GLY A 95 -7.38 11.46 -16.28
C GLY A 95 -6.76 12.85 -16.07
N TRP A 96 -6.08 13.06 -14.94
CA TRP A 96 -5.31 14.29 -14.71
C TRP A 96 -4.17 14.46 -15.71
N SER A 97 -3.44 13.39 -16.02
CA SER A 97 -2.37 13.45 -17.04
C SER A 97 -2.94 13.80 -18.41
N ALA A 98 -4.03 13.15 -18.82
CA ALA A 98 -4.70 13.40 -20.09
C ALA A 98 -5.25 14.83 -20.20
N ALA A 99 -5.74 15.38 -19.09
CA ALA A 99 -6.18 16.77 -19.00
C ALA A 99 -5.01 17.77 -18.93
N GLY A 100 -3.77 17.32 -18.77
CA GLY A 100 -2.60 18.19 -18.56
C GLY A 100 -2.61 18.92 -17.22
N THR A 101 -3.42 18.48 -16.26
CA THR A 101 -3.63 19.13 -14.96
C THR A 101 -3.06 18.35 -13.78
N ARG A 102 -2.37 17.23 -14.05
CA ARG A 102 -1.75 16.42 -13.00
C ARG A 102 -0.70 17.25 -12.24
N PRO A 103 -0.84 17.40 -10.90
CA PRO A 103 0.19 18.06 -10.12
C PRO A 103 1.50 17.29 -10.13
N GLU A 104 2.63 18.01 -10.11
CA GLU A 104 3.89 17.44 -9.66
C GLU A 104 3.83 17.26 -8.14
N PHE A 105 3.85 16.01 -7.69
CA PHE A 105 3.76 15.68 -6.26
C PHE A 105 5.13 15.80 -5.59
N SER A 106 5.20 16.55 -4.51
CA SER A 106 6.40 16.63 -3.66
C SER A 106 6.51 15.42 -2.73
N LEU A 107 5.38 14.82 -2.37
CA LEU A 107 5.29 13.64 -1.54
C LEU A 107 4.05 12.84 -1.97
N VAL A 108 4.19 11.52 -2.01
CA VAL A 108 3.07 10.59 -2.13
C VAL A 108 3.17 9.56 -1.03
N SER A 109 2.09 9.34 -0.31
CA SER A 109 1.97 8.23 0.65
C SER A 109 0.85 7.29 0.22
N GLY A 110 0.93 6.03 0.64
CA GLY A 110 -0.14 5.10 0.39
C GLY A 110 -0.14 3.89 1.32
N VAL A 111 -1.30 3.25 1.43
CA VAL A 111 -1.49 2.01 2.19
C VAL A 111 -2.14 0.94 1.31
N SER A 112 -1.71 -0.31 1.45
CA SER A 112 -2.23 -1.44 0.65
C SER A 112 -2.14 -1.14 -0.85
N THR A 113 -3.25 -1.22 -1.60
CA THR A 113 -3.35 -0.78 -3.01
C THR A 113 -2.73 0.59 -3.26
N GLY A 114 -2.95 1.57 -2.39
CA GLY A 114 -2.37 2.91 -2.52
C GLY A 114 -0.85 2.91 -2.44
N ALA A 115 -0.24 1.99 -1.69
CA ALA A 115 1.22 1.85 -1.61
C ALA A 115 1.82 1.29 -2.92
N LEU A 116 1.06 0.51 -3.69
CA LEU A 116 1.46 0.05 -5.02
C LEU A 116 1.37 1.18 -6.06
N ILE A 117 0.35 2.05 -5.96
CA ILE A 117 0.16 3.19 -6.86
C ILE A 117 1.18 4.30 -6.59
N ALA A 118 1.51 4.56 -5.32
CA ALA A 118 2.28 5.72 -4.88
C ALA A 118 3.62 5.98 -5.64
N PRO A 119 4.47 4.97 -5.92
CA PRO A 119 5.72 5.20 -6.66
C PRO A 119 5.48 5.75 -8.06
N PHE A 120 4.51 5.18 -8.80
CA PHE A 120 4.18 5.63 -10.15
C PHE A 120 3.46 6.98 -10.15
N ALA A 121 2.64 7.23 -9.12
CA ALA A 121 2.03 8.54 -8.90
C ALA A 121 3.11 9.62 -8.76
N PHE A 122 4.17 9.34 -7.99
CA PHE A 122 5.32 10.22 -7.77
C PHE A 122 6.20 10.39 -9.00
N LEU A 123 6.48 9.31 -9.74
CA LEU A 123 7.31 9.35 -10.97
C LEU A 123 6.63 10.06 -12.14
N GLY A 124 5.30 10.21 -12.10
CA GLY A 124 4.54 11.06 -13.01
C GLY A 124 3.94 10.33 -14.22
N ALA A 125 3.46 11.10 -15.19
CA ALA A 125 2.61 10.63 -16.29
C ALA A 125 3.28 9.59 -17.22
N ALA A 126 4.61 9.53 -17.25
CA ALA A 126 5.34 8.52 -18.04
C ALA A 126 5.03 7.07 -17.58
N TYR A 127 4.52 6.89 -16.37
CA TYR A 127 4.19 5.59 -15.78
C TYR A 127 2.69 5.27 -15.80
N ASP A 128 1.86 6.10 -16.43
CA ASP A 128 0.43 5.85 -16.58
C ASP A 128 0.11 4.55 -17.34
N PRO A 129 0.88 4.16 -18.38
CA PRO A 129 0.69 2.86 -19.01
C PRO A 129 0.90 1.70 -18.02
N VAL A 130 1.90 1.79 -17.15
CA VAL A 130 2.19 0.77 -16.12
C VAL A 130 1.06 0.72 -15.08
N LEU A 131 0.59 1.87 -14.61
CA LEU A 131 -0.56 1.95 -13.70
C LEU A 131 -1.82 1.34 -14.31
N THR A 132 -2.05 1.58 -15.61
CA THR A 132 -3.19 1.02 -16.33
C THR A 132 -3.08 -0.50 -16.36
N GLU A 133 -1.95 -1.03 -16.83
CA GLU A 133 -1.70 -2.46 -16.93
C GLU A 133 -1.96 -3.18 -15.60
N ILE A 134 -1.36 -2.71 -14.50
CA ILE A 134 -1.50 -3.30 -13.16
C ILE A 134 -2.97 -3.46 -12.72
N TYR A 135 -3.86 -2.56 -13.13
CA TYR A 135 -5.26 -2.55 -12.67
C TYR A 135 -6.28 -2.96 -13.73
N THR A 136 -5.88 -3.23 -14.97
CA THR A 136 -6.81 -3.61 -16.05
C THR A 136 -6.45 -4.91 -16.78
N SER A 137 -5.28 -5.52 -16.52
CA SER A 137 -4.83 -6.73 -17.23
C SER A 137 -5.20 -8.06 -16.55
N GLY A 138 -6.13 -8.04 -15.59
CA GLY A 138 -6.55 -9.21 -14.81
C GLY A 138 -7.47 -10.18 -15.54
#